data_AF-A0A1B2YSD5-F1
#
_entry.id   AF-A0A1B2YSD5-F1
#
_cell.length_a   1.000
_cell.length_b   1.000
_cell.length_c   1.000
_cell.angle_alpha   90.00
_cell.angle_beta   90.00
_cell.angle_gamma   90.00
#
_symmetry.space_group_name_H-M   'P 1'
#
loop_
_entity.id
_entity.type
_entity.pdbx_description
1 polymer ?
#
loop_
_entity_poly.entity_id
_entity_poly.type
_entity_poly.pdbx_seq_one_letter_code
_entity_poly.pdbx_strand_id
1 'polypeptide(L)'
;MSYRQLIFLISLFFIGCDKNSLVYEEIPQEILFSCIDYSKVTDPNFDSDDLYAFWDIFVADAKCSMTSNPDYDKLNTEVNIFYEYESDALFASGQVLDYGAYAATSCDDSRVRVGIAFRYWSDINIWQKLGLMYHEFGHDVLRYGHSSNPNDIMHPSSPFASTYNGFIESKNRFFEKKFDGLRYLDCSWYEDYINVVSETDLTHLSHDCSIDHN
;
A
#
# COMPACT_ATOMS: atom_id res chain seq x y z
N MET A 1 68.64 -49.53 10.63
CA MET A 1 68.04 -48.19 10.82
C MET A 1 66.88 -48.08 9.83
N SER A 2 65.67 -48.54 10.18
CA SER A 2 64.61 -47.78 10.88
C SER A 2 64.35 -46.43 10.21
N TYR A 3 63.39 -46.37 9.30
CA TYR A 3 62.99 -45.16 8.58
C TYR A 3 61.46 -45.09 8.55
N ARG A 4 60.68 -45.17 9.64
CA ARG A 4 60.55 -44.19 10.76
C ARG A 4 60.72 -42.69 10.42
N GLN A 5 60.92 -42.32 9.15
CA GLN A 5 61.04 -40.94 8.69
C GLN A 5 60.28 -40.67 7.38
N LEU A 6 59.50 -41.63 6.88
CA LEU A 6 58.56 -41.41 5.76
C LEU A 6 57.10 -41.27 6.22
N ILE A 7 56.88 -41.04 7.52
CA ILE A 7 55.58 -40.72 8.11
C ILE A 7 55.79 -39.42 8.91
N PHE A 8 56.16 -38.34 8.24
CA PHE A 8 56.28 -37.03 8.91
C PHE A 8 55.99 -35.83 7.99
N LEU A 9 55.31 -36.06 6.86
CA LEU A 9 55.01 -34.98 5.90
C LEU A 9 53.61 -35.07 5.26
N ILE A 10 52.68 -35.80 5.88
CA ILE A 10 51.24 -35.75 5.55
C ILE A 10 50.45 -35.69 6.85
N SER A 11 50.66 -34.64 7.64
CA SER A 11 49.88 -34.38 8.86
C SER A 11 49.57 -32.89 9.06
N LEU A 12 49.89 -32.06 8.08
CA LEU A 12 49.59 -30.63 8.07
C LEU A 12 48.69 -30.37 6.87
N PHE A 13 47.37 -30.43 7.07
CA PHE A 13 46.34 -29.62 6.40
C PHE A 13 44.92 -30.10 6.78
N PHE A 14 44.66 -30.27 8.07
CA PHE A 14 43.30 -30.15 8.61
C PHE A 14 43.25 -28.92 9.50
N ILE A 15 43.46 -27.75 8.90
CA ILE A 15 42.91 -26.51 9.45
C ILE A 15 41.42 -26.64 9.20
N GLY A 16 40.70 -27.22 10.15
CA GLY A 16 39.25 -27.11 10.20
C GLY A 16 38.94 -25.62 10.17
N CYS A 17 38.26 -25.19 9.11
CA CYS A 17 37.63 -23.88 9.09
C CYS A 17 36.52 -23.99 10.13
N ASP A 18 36.83 -23.63 11.39
CA ASP A 18 35.79 -23.45 12.38
C ASP A 18 34.93 -22.33 11.82
N LYS A 19 33.70 -22.67 11.47
CA LYS A 19 32.71 -21.67 11.11
C LYS A 19 32.53 -20.85 12.37
N ASN A 20 33.23 -19.73 12.46
CA ASN A 20 32.84 -18.64 13.33
C ASN A 20 31.42 -18.31 12.92
N SER A 21 30.46 -18.98 13.55
CA SER A 21 29.07 -18.62 13.51
C SER A 21 29.03 -17.29 14.22
N LEU A 22 29.16 -16.22 13.45
CA LEU A 22 28.74 -14.91 13.89
C LEU A 22 27.26 -15.08 14.22
N VAL A 23 26.97 -15.30 15.50
CA VAL A 23 25.63 -15.17 16.05
C VAL A 23 25.35 -13.68 15.92
N TYR A 24 24.68 -13.32 14.83
CA TYR A 24 24.16 -11.98 14.66
C TYR A 24 23.05 -11.87 15.70
N GLU A 25 23.31 -11.12 16.77
CA GLU A 25 22.29 -10.76 17.72
C GLU A 25 21.32 -9.82 16.98
N GLU A 26 20.16 -10.34 16.58
CA GLU A 26 19.08 -9.51 16.04
C GLU A 26 18.66 -8.53 17.14
N ILE A 27 19.05 -7.26 16.98
CA ILE A 27 18.54 -6.18 17.83
C ILE A 27 17.04 -6.11 17.56
N PRO A 28 16.16 -6.31 18.56
CA PRO A 28 14.72 -6.24 18.36
C PRO A 28 14.36 -4.85 17.84
N GLN A 29 13.77 -4.76 16.64
CA GLN A 29 13.21 -3.49 16.17
C GLN A 29 12.02 -3.12 17.05
N GLU A 30 11.98 -1.87 17.50
CA GLU A 30 10.82 -1.31 18.18
C GLU A 30 9.63 -1.32 17.21
N ILE A 31 8.53 -1.93 17.61
CA ILE A 31 7.29 -1.97 16.83
C ILE A 31 6.63 -0.59 16.95
N LEU A 32 6.44 0.09 15.83
CA LEU A 32 5.82 1.41 15.81
C LEU A 32 4.35 1.35 16.23
N PHE A 33 3.87 2.40 16.90
CA PHE A 33 2.48 2.48 17.31
C PHE A 33 1.53 2.68 16.11
N SER A 34 0.37 2.02 16.17
CA SER A 34 -0.79 2.27 15.31
C SER A 34 -2.07 2.31 16.16
N CYS A 35 -3.00 3.20 15.82
CA CYS A 35 -4.32 3.26 16.48
C CYS A 35 -5.27 2.12 16.06
N ILE A 36 -4.97 1.43 14.95
CA ILE A 36 -5.64 0.18 14.58
C ILE A 36 -4.70 -1.02 14.72
N ASP A 37 -5.30 -2.19 14.99
CA ASP A 37 -4.61 -3.47 15.07
C ASP A 37 -4.53 -4.14 13.69
N TYR A 38 -3.30 -4.34 13.20
CA TYR A 38 -3.03 -5.07 11.94
C TYR A 38 -2.77 -6.55 12.15
N SER A 39 -2.92 -7.09 13.36
CA SER A 39 -2.75 -8.53 13.62
C SER A 39 -3.62 -9.37 12.68
N LYS A 40 -4.83 -8.88 12.35
CA LYS A 40 -5.77 -9.50 11.40
C LYS A 40 -5.15 -9.74 10.02
N VAL A 41 -4.43 -8.77 9.46
CA VAL A 41 -3.86 -8.93 8.11
C VAL A 41 -2.61 -9.82 8.10
N THR A 42 -1.97 -9.97 9.24
CA THR A 42 -0.83 -10.90 9.40
C THR A 42 -1.25 -12.31 9.78
N ASP A 43 -2.54 -12.55 10.03
CA ASP A 43 -3.06 -13.90 10.29
C ASP A 43 -2.86 -14.76 9.03
N PRO A 44 -2.27 -15.96 9.14
CA PRO A 44 -2.13 -16.88 8.00
C PRO A 44 -3.45 -17.27 7.32
N ASN A 45 -4.59 -17.09 7.99
CA ASN A 45 -5.93 -17.35 7.47
C ASN A 45 -6.63 -16.09 6.95
N PHE A 46 -5.94 -14.94 6.94
CA PHE A 46 -6.48 -13.73 6.33
C PHE A 46 -6.69 -13.95 4.84
N ASP A 47 -7.93 -13.77 4.39
CA ASP A 47 -8.26 -13.80 2.98
C ASP A 47 -7.77 -12.51 2.32
N SER A 48 -6.55 -12.54 1.79
CA SER A 48 -5.99 -11.39 1.08
C SER A 48 -6.64 -11.14 -0.28
N ASP A 49 -7.63 -11.95 -0.69
CA ASP A 49 -8.47 -11.69 -1.86
C ASP A 49 -9.82 -11.04 -1.48
N ASP A 50 -10.12 -10.91 -0.18
CA ASP A 50 -11.18 -10.04 0.30
C ASP A 50 -10.73 -8.58 0.22
N LEU A 51 -10.83 -8.01 -0.98
CA LEU A 51 -10.42 -6.64 -1.27
C LEU A 51 -11.16 -5.59 -0.42
N TYR A 52 -12.40 -5.88 0.00
CA TYR A 52 -13.18 -4.99 0.86
C TYR A 52 -12.66 -4.96 2.30
N ALA A 53 -11.97 -6.00 2.77
CA ALA A 53 -11.29 -5.94 4.06
C ALA A 53 -10.23 -4.83 4.10
N PHE A 54 -9.58 -4.51 2.97
CA PHE A 54 -8.62 -3.41 2.90
C PHE A 54 -9.30 -2.04 2.97
N TRP A 55 -10.51 -1.92 2.42
CA TRP A 55 -11.35 -0.73 2.57
C TRP A 55 -11.72 -0.52 4.04
N ASP A 56 -12.25 -1.55 4.71
CA ASP A 56 -12.63 -1.46 6.13
C ASP A 56 -11.45 -1.01 7.02
N ILE A 57 -10.25 -1.53 6.72
CA ILE A 57 -9.01 -1.17 7.41
C ILE A 57 -8.68 0.31 7.16
N PHE A 58 -8.73 0.77 5.91
CA PHE A 58 -8.51 2.17 5.55
C PHE A 58 -9.49 3.12 6.26
N VAL A 59 -10.78 2.79 6.27
CA VAL A 59 -11.81 3.59 6.95
C VAL A 59 -11.53 3.68 8.44
N ALA A 60 -11.21 2.55 9.09
CA ALA A 60 -10.89 2.52 10.51
C ALA A 60 -9.64 3.35 10.83
N ASP A 61 -8.61 3.25 9.99
CA ASP A 61 -7.37 4.00 10.13
C ASP A 61 -7.59 5.50 9.97
N ALA A 62 -8.28 5.91 8.91
CA ALA A 62 -8.57 7.31 8.65
C ALA A 62 -9.35 7.92 9.82
N LYS A 63 -10.35 7.19 10.31
CA LYS A 63 -11.18 7.61 11.44
C LYS A 63 -10.40 7.81 12.74
N CYS A 64 -9.31 7.07 12.97
CA CYS A 64 -8.50 7.23 14.18
C CYS A 64 -7.23 8.07 13.99
N SER A 65 -6.70 8.16 12.77
CA SER A 65 -5.44 8.83 12.46
C SER A 65 -5.64 10.29 12.03
N MET A 66 -6.75 10.61 11.37
CA MET A 66 -7.05 11.96 10.89
C MET A 66 -7.74 12.78 11.98
N THR A 67 -7.36 14.06 12.09
CA THR A 67 -7.92 14.98 13.11
C THR A 67 -9.43 15.16 13.00
N SER A 68 -9.98 15.14 11.77
CA SER A 68 -11.42 15.26 11.53
C SER A 68 -12.21 13.99 11.89
N ASN A 69 -11.54 12.88 12.19
CA ASN A 69 -12.13 11.56 12.43
C ASN A 69 -13.21 11.19 11.38
N PRO A 70 -12.89 11.27 10.07
CA PRO A 70 -13.86 11.07 9.01
C PRO A 70 -14.39 9.64 9.03
N ASP A 71 -15.63 9.49 8.60
CA ASP A 71 -16.30 8.19 8.50
C ASP A 71 -16.60 7.91 7.02
N TYR A 72 -15.59 7.46 6.29
CA TYR A 72 -15.66 7.31 4.84
C TYR A 72 -16.72 6.29 4.38
N ASP A 73 -17.10 5.32 5.21
CA ASP A 73 -18.26 4.45 4.95
C ASP A 73 -19.58 5.22 4.81
N LYS A 74 -19.69 6.41 5.43
CA LYS A 74 -20.88 7.26 5.30
C LYS A 74 -20.80 8.24 4.15
N LEU A 75 -19.59 8.61 3.75
CA LEU A 75 -19.34 9.58 2.69
C LEU A 75 -19.34 8.89 1.31
N ASN A 76 -18.64 7.76 1.22
CA ASN A 76 -18.48 6.97 0.01
C ASN A 76 -19.54 5.85 -0.03
N THR A 77 -20.73 6.18 -0.51
CA THR A 77 -21.90 5.30 -0.53
C THR A 77 -21.82 4.12 -1.51
N GLU A 78 -20.93 4.18 -2.51
CA GLU A 78 -20.71 3.12 -3.49
C GLU A 78 -19.22 2.79 -3.57
N VAL A 79 -18.84 1.62 -3.04
CA VAL A 79 -17.46 1.12 -3.08
C VAL A 79 -17.41 -0.09 -4.00
N ASN A 80 -16.56 -0.05 -5.02
CA ASN A 80 -16.37 -1.14 -5.98
C ASN A 80 -14.88 -1.40 -6.20
N ILE A 81 -14.38 -2.48 -5.62
CA ILE A 81 -12.98 -2.89 -5.71
C ILE A 81 -12.93 -4.24 -6.41
N PHE A 82 -12.11 -4.37 -7.45
CA PHE A 82 -12.10 -5.56 -8.29
C PHE A 82 -10.73 -5.86 -8.90
N TYR A 83 -10.54 -7.12 -9.28
CA TYR A 83 -9.37 -7.55 -10.05
C TYR A 83 -9.56 -7.32 -11.54
N GLU A 84 -8.49 -6.81 -12.16
CA GLU A 84 -8.28 -6.84 -13.59
C GLU A 84 -7.33 -7.97 -13.96
N TYR A 85 -7.75 -8.74 -14.95
CA TYR A 85 -6.99 -9.86 -15.49
C TYR A 85 -6.44 -9.49 -16.85
N GLU A 86 -5.23 -9.92 -17.14
CA GLU A 86 -4.67 -9.83 -18.48
C GLU A 86 -5.58 -10.53 -19.50
N SER A 87 -5.69 -9.97 -20.70
CA SER A 87 -6.30 -10.68 -21.82
C SER A 87 -5.55 -11.99 -22.11
N ASP A 88 -6.23 -12.99 -22.69
CA ASP A 88 -5.62 -14.26 -23.11
C ASP A 88 -4.36 -14.07 -23.97
N ALA A 89 -4.37 -13.05 -24.84
CA ALA A 89 -3.23 -12.72 -25.69
C ALA A 89 -2.03 -12.19 -24.90
N LEU A 90 -2.26 -11.28 -23.94
CA LEU A 90 -1.21 -10.77 -23.05
C LEU A 90 -0.65 -11.90 -22.19
N PHE A 91 -1.52 -12.69 -21.57
CA PHE A 91 -1.15 -13.85 -20.78
C PHE A 91 -0.30 -14.85 -21.58
N ALA A 92 -0.74 -15.24 -22.78
CA ALA A 92 -0.02 -16.16 -23.65
C ALA A 92 1.35 -15.61 -24.13
N SER A 93 1.48 -14.29 -24.25
CA SER A 93 2.74 -13.63 -24.61
C SER A 93 3.71 -13.45 -23.43
N GLY A 94 3.28 -13.76 -22.21
CA GLY A 94 4.04 -13.54 -20.98
C GLY A 94 4.13 -12.07 -20.55
N GLN A 95 3.42 -11.17 -21.23
CA GLN A 95 3.32 -9.75 -20.86
C GLN A 95 2.39 -9.56 -19.66
N VAL A 96 2.58 -8.45 -18.96
CA VAL A 96 1.79 -8.04 -17.79
C VAL A 96 1.20 -6.66 -18.02
N LEU A 97 0.15 -6.31 -17.27
CA LEU A 97 -0.31 -4.93 -17.16
C LEU A 97 0.85 -4.06 -16.65
N ASP A 98 0.97 -2.84 -17.17
CA ASP A 98 2.03 -1.89 -16.84
C ASP A 98 1.76 -1.06 -15.58
N TYR A 99 0.70 -1.41 -14.85
CA TYR A 99 0.28 -0.81 -13.59
C TYR A 99 -0.03 -1.89 -12.54
N GLY A 100 0.05 -1.52 -11.25
CA GLY A 100 -0.34 -2.38 -10.14
C GLY A 100 -1.81 -2.26 -9.77
N ALA A 101 -2.33 -1.03 -9.80
CA ALA A 101 -3.73 -0.70 -9.63
C ALA A 101 -4.02 0.69 -10.22
N TYR A 102 -5.28 1.10 -10.23
CA TYR A 102 -5.70 2.47 -10.51
C TYR A 102 -7.01 2.81 -9.80
N ALA A 103 -7.17 4.11 -9.49
CA ALA A 103 -8.39 4.71 -8.99
C ALA A 103 -9.21 5.34 -10.14
N ALA A 104 -10.52 5.15 -10.14
CA ALA A 104 -11.38 5.43 -11.30
C ALA A 104 -12.45 6.50 -11.06
N THR A 105 -12.57 7.00 -9.83
CA THR A 105 -13.66 7.90 -9.41
C THR A 105 -13.17 9.09 -8.60
N SER A 106 -11.92 9.52 -8.79
CA SER A 106 -11.24 10.45 -7.88
C SER A 106 -11.77 11.89 -7.78
N CYS A 107 -12.86 12.19 -8.47
CA CYS A 107 -13.60 13.45 -8.34
C CYS A 107 -15.06 13.26 -7.91
N ASP A 108 -15.51 12.02 -7.73
CA ASP A 108 -16.85 11.65 -7.26
C ASP A 108 -16.77 11.23 -5.78
N ASP A 109 -17.00 12.18 -4.87
CA ASP A 109 -16.86 11.93 -3.42
C ASP A 109 -17.83 10.85 -2.89
N SER A 110 -18.86 10.49 -3.65
CA SER A 110 -19.82 9.45 -3.27
C SER A 110 -19.35 8.04 -3.62
N ARG A 111 -18.30 7.91 -4.43
CA ARG A 111 -17.86 6.64 -5.01
C ARG A 111 -16.38 6.37 -4.76
N VAL A 112 -16.06 5.10 -4.57
CA VAL A 112 -14.69 4.59 -4.61
C VAL A 112 -14.65 3.45 -5.59
N ARG A 113 -13.78 3.53 -6.59
CA ARG A 113 -13.64 2.49 -7.60
C ARG A 113 -12.18 2.24 -7.89
N VAL A 114 -11.71 1.07 -7.47
CA VAL A 114 -10.30 0.66 -7.59
C VAL A 114 -10.20 -0.62 -8.41
N GLY A 115 -9.45 -0.57 -9.50
CA GLY A 115 -9.08 -1.73 -10.31
C GLY A 115 -7.66 -2.18 -9.97
N ILE A 116 -7.47 -3.48 -9.69
CA ILE A 116 -6.18 -4.03 -9.26
C ILE A 116 -5.70 -5.06 -10.26
N ALA A 117 -4.48 -4.92 -10.78
CA ALA A 117 -3.88 -5.94 -11.64
C ALA A 117 -3.64 -7.23 -10.84
N PHE A 118 -4.37 -8.30 -11.16
CA PHE A 118 -4.39 -9.54 -10.37
C PHE A 118 -2.99 -10.16 -10.21
N ARG A 119 -2.20 -10.18 -11.29
CA ARG A 119 -0.86 -10.75 -11.26
C ARG A 119 0.08 -9.93 -10.37
N TYR A 120 0.02 -8.61 -10.48
CA TYR A 120 0.79 -7.73 -9.59
C TYR A 120 0.40 -7.94 -8.13
N TRP A 121 -0.90 -8.03 -7.82
CA TRP A 121 -1.40 -8.31 -6.47
C TRP A 121 -0.87 -9.64 -5.90
N SER A 122 -0.78 -10.65 -6.75
CA SER A 122 -0.30 -11.99 -6.38
C SER A 122 1.19 -12.02 -6.04
N ASP A 123 1.97 -11.06 -6.56
CA ASP A 123 3.44 -11.01 -6.43
C ASP A 123 3.91 -10.19 -5.22
N ILE A 124 3.02 -9.46 -4.54
CA ILE A 124 3.36 -8.56 -3.44
C ILE A 124 2.90 -9.08 -2.07
N ASN A 125 3.61 -8.68 -1.02
CA ASN A 125 3.28 -9.08 0.35
C ASN A 125 2.16 -8.22 0.96
N ILE A 126 1.66 -8.60 2.14
CA ILE A 126 0.51 -7.94 2.77
C ILE A 126 0.72 -6.44 3.06
N TRP A 127 1.95 -6.03 3.43
CA TRP A 127 2.27 -4.62 3.69
C TRP A 127 2.27 -3.81 2.41
N GLN A 128 2.77 -4.40 1.32
CA GLN A 128 2.71 -3.80 -0.01
C GLN A 128 1.27 -3.74 -0.53
N LYS A 129 0.43 -4.73 -0.25
CA LYS A 129 -1.01 -4.72 -0.56
C LYS A 129 -1.72 -3.56 0.15
N LEU A 130 -1.48 -3.39 1.46
CA LEU A 130 -2.00 -2.24 2.21
C LEU A 130 -1.50 -0.91 1.62
N GLY A 131 -0.21 -0.79 1.31
CA GLY A 131 0.35 0.39 0.67
C GLY A 131 -0.30 0.71 -0.68
N LEU A 132 -0.50 -0.30 -1.53
CA LEU A 132 -1.17 -0.17 -2.83
C LEU A 132 -2.62 0.29 -2.65
N MET A 133 -3.39 -0.34 -1.76
CA MET A 133 -4.77 0.05 -1.53
C MET A 133 -4.87 1.49 -1.00
N TYR A 134 -3.99 1.89 -0.07
CA TYR A 134 -3.98 3.25 0.47
C TYR A 134 -3.57 4.28 -0.57
N HIS A 135 -2.73 3.90 -1.53
CA HIS A 135 -2.39 4.76 -2.68
C HIS A 135 -3.65 5.06 -3.51
N GLU A 136 -4.38 4.03 -3.92
CA GLU A 136 -5.58 4.21 -4.74
C GLU A 136 -6.71 4.91 -3.96
N PHE A 137 -6.88 4.61 -2.66
CA PHE A 137 -7.81 5.36 -1.82
C PHE A 137 -7.35 6.80 -1.60
N GLY A 138 -6.05 7.07 -1.58
CA GLY A 138 -5.51 8.43 -1.54
C GLY A 138 -5.94 9.24 -2.75
N HIS A 139 -5.94 8.63 -3.94
CA HIS A 139 -6.53 9.22 -5.14
C HIS A 139 -8.04 9.40 -4.99
N ASP A 140 -8.77 8.32 -4.71
CA ASP A 140 -10.23 8.35 -4.81
C ASP A 140 -10.94 9.09 -3.68
N VAL A 141 -10.44 8.99 -2.45
CA VAL A 141 -11.08 9.54 -1.24
C VAL A 141 -10.50 10.90 -0.87
N LEU A 142 -9.18 11.04 -0.93
CA LEU A 142 -8.48 12.24 -0.46
C LEU A 142 -8.06 13.18 -1.59
N ARG A 143 -8.33 12.79 -2.84
CA ARG A 143 -7.94 13.50 -4.06
C ARG A 143 -6.45 13.82 -4.12
N TYR A 144 -5.60 13.05 -3.45
CA TYR A 144 -4.16 13.26 -3.51
C TYR A 144 -3.65 12.94 -4.92
N GLY A 145 -2.75 13.76 -5.45
CA GLY A 145 -1.94 13.39 -6.59
C GLY A 145 -0.65 12.70 -6.15
N HIS A 146 0.11 12.18 -7.11
CA HIS A 146 1.36 11.49 -6.76
C HIS A 146 2.38 12.40 -6.09
N SER A 147 3.06 11.89 -5.06
CA SER A 147 4.21 12.52 -4.40
C SER A 147 5.52 12.26 -5.16
N SER A 148 6.60 12.92 -4.74
CA SER A 148 7.95 12.73 -5.33
C SER A 148 8.88 11.82 -4.54
N ASN A 149 8.58 11.53 -3.27
CA ASN A 149 9.46 10.74 -2.42
C ASN A 149 9.04 9.26 -2.44
N PRO A 150 9.95 8.32 -2.78
CA PRO A 150 9.66 6.90 -2.92
C PRO A 150 9.22 6.20 -1.64
N ASN A 151 9.40 6.82 -0.48
CA ASN A 151 8.95 6.27 0.78
C ASN A 151 7.48 6.60 1.09
N ASP A 152 6.83 7.48 0.33
CA ASP A 152 5.46 7.89 0.58
C ASP A 152 4.46 6.94 -0.08
N ILE A 153 3.30 6.77 0.54
CA ILE A 153 2.20 5.99 -0.04
C ILE A 153 1.80 6.55 -1.40
N MET A 154 1.81 7.87 -1.62
CA MET A 154 1.41 8.47 -2.89
C MET A 154 2.50 8.45 -3.98
N HIS A 155 3.63 7.76 -3.80
CA HIS A 155 4.63 7.68 -4.85
C HIS A 155 4.14 6.84 -6.04
N PRO A 156 4.34 7.25 -7.31
CA PRO A 156 3.75 6.57 -8.46
C PRO A 156 4.38 5.21 -8.78
N SER A 157 5.51 4.85 -8.15
CA SER A 157 6.18 3.58 -8.42
C SER A 157 6.26 2.69 -7.19
N SER A 158 5.94 1.43 -7.42
CA SER A 158 6.22 0.27 -6.58
C SER A 158 7.73 -0.03 -6.46
N PRO A 159 8.20 -0.68 -5.37
CA PRO A 159 7.41 -1.22 -4.27
C PRO A 159 7.17 -0.26 -3.11
N PHE A 160 5.95 -0.33 -2.56
CA PHE A 160 5.64 0.19 -1.24
C PHE A 160 6.43 -0.55 -0.15
N ALA A 161 6.38 0.00 1.07
CA ALA A 161 7.02 -0.62 2.23
C ALA A 161 6.59 -2.08 2.42
N SER A 162 7.57 -2.96 2.58
CA SER A 162 7.38 -4.41 2.68
C SER A 162 7.36 -4.94 4.12
N THR A 163 7.40 -4.05 5.11
CA THR A 163 7.43 -4.37 6.54
C THR A 163 6.37 -3.56 7.30
N TYR A 164 5.97 -4.06 8.47
CA TYR A 164 5.04 -3.36 9.37
C TYR A 164 5.52 -1.92 9.65
N ASN A 165 6.74 -1.76 10.19
CA ASN A 165 7.25 -0.44 10.56
C ASN A 165 7.34 0.50 9.35
N GLY A 166 7.79 0.01 8.19
CA GLY A 166 7.85 0.83 6.98
C GLY A 166 6.47 1.29 6.51
N PHE A 167 5.46 0.42 6.62
CA PHE A 167 4.07 0.78 6.33
C PHE A 167 3.53 1.80 7.34
N ILE A 168 3.78 1.63 8.65
CA ILE A 168 3.34 2.61 9.66
C ILE A 168 3.97 3.98 9.41
N GLU A 169 5.26 4.06 9.09
CA GLU A 169 5.93 5.33 8.78
C GLU A 169 5.32 6.04 7.57
N SER A 170 5.08 5.32 6.47
CA SER A 170 4.51 5.89 5.26
C SER A 170 3.04 6.27 5.43
N LYS A 171 2.27 5.45 6.16
CA LYS A 171 0.89 5.74 6.56
C LYS A 171 0.77 6.99 7.42
N ASN A 172 1.62 7.15 8.43
CA ASN A 172 1.56 8.31 9.29
C ASN A 172 1.83 9.59 8.49
N ARG A 173 2.82 9.58 7.57
CA ARG A 173 3.02 10.70 6.64
C ARG A 173 1.81 10.96 5.74
N PHE A 174 1.16 9.90 5.24
CA PHE A 174 -0.03 9.98 4.40
C PHE A 174 -1.20 10.69 5.10
N PHE A 175 -1.56 10.26 6.32
CA PHE A 175 -2.67 10.89 7.06
C PHE A 175 -2.32 12.24 7.66
N GLU A 176 -1.06 12.46 8.07
CA GLU A 176 -0.59 13.75 8.56
C GLU A 176 -0.36 14.77 7.43
N LYS A 177 -0.56 14.39 6.16
CA LYS A 177 -0.32 15.24 4.97
C LYS A 177 1.14 15.72 4.90
N LYS A 178 2.09 14.93 5.41
CA LYS A 178 3.52 15.24 5.48
C LYS A 178 4.32 14.46 4.43
N PHE A 179 3.98 14.67 3.16
CA PHE A 179 4.77 14.16 2.04
C PHE A 179 5.18 15.29 1.09
N ASP A 180 6.43 15.20 0.60
CA ASP A 180 7.00 16.22 -0.27
C ASP A 180 6.29 16.23 -1.63
N GLY A 181 5.92 17.41 -2.10
CA GLY A 181 5.18 17.58 -3.33
C GLY A 181 3.69 17.22 -3.21
N LEU A 182 3.12 17.27 -2.01
CA LEU A 182 1.67 17.19 -1.79
C LEU A 182 0.94 18.10 -2.79
N ARG A 183 0.11 17.46 -3.61
CA ARG A 183 -0.76 18.09 -4.60
C ARG A 183 -2.07 17.33 -4.61
N TYR A 184 -3.10 18.00 -5.10
CA TYR A 184 -4.43 17.43 -5.25
C TYR A 184 -4.77 17.30 -6.72
N LEU A 185 -5.60 16.32 -7.05
CA LEU A 185 -6.18 16.16 -8.37
C LEU A 185 -7.11 17.34 -8.66
N ASP A 186 -7.05 17.86 -9.89
CA ASP A 186 -7.95 18.92 -10.34
C ASP A 186 -9.28 18.31 -10.76
N CYS A 187 -10.32 18.60 -9.98
CA CYS A 187 -11.69 18.12 -10.17
C CYS A 187 -12.65 19.20 -10.66
N SER A 188 -12.15 20.39 -11.01
CA SER A 188 -12.98 21.50 -11.49
C SER A 188 -13.89 21.11 -12.66
N TRP A 189 -13.39 20.29 -13.59
CA TRP A 189 -14.15 19.78 -14.73
C TRP A 189 -15.35 18.91 -14.34
N TYR A 190 -15.26 18.19 -13.22
CA TYR A 190 -16.30 17.30 -12.74
C TYR A 190 -17.37 18.07 -11.94
N GLU A 191 -16.92 19.03 -11.13
CA GLU A 191 -17.80 19.96 -10.41
C GLU A 191 -18.65 20.78 -11.40
N ASP A 192 -18.05 21.29 -12.47
CA ASP A 192 -18.78 21.96 -13.56
C ASP A 192 -19.80 21.02 -14.23
N TYR A 193 -19.42 19.77 -14.48
CA TYR A 193 -20.33 18.78 -15.07
C TYR A 193 -21.53 18.49 -14.17
N ILE A 194 -21.33 18.24 -12.87
CA ILE A 194 -22.43 18.02 -11.93
C ILE A 194 -23.27 19.28 -11.78
N ASN A 195 -22.69 20.48 -11.73
CA ASN A 195 -23.46 21.71 -11.61
C ASN A 195 -24.38 21.95 -12.81
N VAL A 196 -23.92 21.63 -14.03
CA VAL A 196 -24.76 21.69 -15.24
C VAL A 196 -25.89 20.65 -15.21
N VAL A 197 -25.63 19.45 -14.69
CA VAL A 197 -26.66 18.39 -14.54
C VAL A 197 -27.63 18.71 -13.38
N SER A 198 -27.14 19.30 -12.30
CA SER A 198 -27.88 19.72 -11.09
C SER A 198 -28.79 20.92 -11.36
N GLU A 199 -28.39 21.88 -12.20
CA GLU A 199 -29.29 22.94 -12.68
C GLU A 199 -30.50 22.37 -13.45
N THR A 200 -30.38 21.15 -13.99
CA THR A 200 -31.53 20.43 -14.59
C THR A 200 -32.27 19.50 -13.63
N ASP A 201 -31.71 19.20 -12.44
CA ASP A 201 -32.34 18.32 -11.45
C ASP A 201 -31.95 18.75 -10.01
N LEU A 202 -32.76 19.64 -9.44
CA LEU A 202 -32.55 20.20 -8.10
C LEU A 202 -32.72 19.14 -7.01
N THR A 203 -31.60 18.71 -6.45
CA THR A 203 -31.24 18.66 -5.01
C THR A 203 -30.23 17.53 -4.84
N HIS A 204 -29.01 17.79 -4.36
CA HIS A 204 -28.35 16.96 -3.33
C HIS A 204 -27.00 17.53 -2.90
N LEU A 205 -26.66 17.23 -1.64
CA LEU A 205 -25.58 17.76 -0.83
C LEU A 205 -24.20 17.56 -1.47
N SER A 206 -23.52 18.67 -1.80
CA SER A 206 -22.08 18.70 -2.05
C SER A 206 -21.34 18.65 -0.70
N HIS A 207 -20.38 17.74 -0.57
CA HIS A 207 -19.45 17.69 0.55
C HIS A 207 -18.39 18.77 0.36
N ASP A 208 -18.21 19.64 1.36
CA ASP A 208 -17.27 20.75 1.32
C ASP A 208 -15.90 20.29 1.84
N CYS A 209 -14.97 20.01 0.92
CA CYS A 209 -13.60 19.61 1.24
C CYS A 209 -12.83 20.66 2.07
N SER A 210 -13.30 21.92 2.16
CA SER A 210 -12.68 22.94 3.03
C SER A 210 -12.75 22.57 4.53
N ILE A 211 -13.64 21.65 4.89
CA ILE A 211 -13.82 21.15 6.25
C ILE A 211 -12.71 20.18 6.66
N ASP A 212 -12.10 19.46 5.71
CA ASP A 212 -11.00 18.51 5.97
C ASP A 212 -9.61 19.17 6.11
N HIS A 213 -9.58 20.51 5.98
CA HIS A 213 -8.37 21.32 6.09
C HIS A 213 -8.15 21.94 7.48
N ASN A 214 -9.05 21.72 8.45
CA ASN A 214 -8.94 22.22 9.84
C ASN A 214 -8.74 21.12 10.88
#